data_AF-J3LW20-F1
#
_entry.id   AF-J3LW20-F1
#
_cell.length_a   1.000
_cell.length_b   1.000
_cell.length_c   1.000
_cell.angle_alpha   90.00
_cell.angle_beta   90.00
_cell.angle_gamma   90.00
#
_symmetry.space_group_name_H-M   'P 1'
#
loop_
_entity.id
_entity.type
_entity.pdbx_description
1 polymer ?
#
loop_
_entity_poly.entity_id
_entity_poly.type
_entity_poly.pdbx_seq_one_letter_code
_entity_poly.pdbx_strand_id
1 'polypeptide(L)'
;GVIWPAHINEREESEFKQRLIGALSKPFCHQEYDKLYRMATNRNRLMKERQMRGRVKYYYPDDGIEKSYFDSYPDLAKQVEETSYPKRLALLRGLFFWLENVGQDHQFRPWRDEHRRYKVI
;
A
#
# COMPACT_ATOMS: atom_id res chain seq x y z
N GLY A 1 16.61 12.05 -7.81
CA GLY A 1 15.17 11.95 -7.55
C GLY A 1 14.69 10.56 -7.88
N VAL A 2 13.67 10.03 -7.18
CA VAL A 2 13.02 8.78 -7.56
C VAL A 2 12.22 9.04 -8.83
N ILE A 3 12.57 8.38 -9.94
CA ILE A 3 11.78 8.45 -11.18
C ILE A 3 10.57 7.55 -10.97
N TRP A 4 9.39 8.16 -10.86
CA TRP A 4 8.13 7.46 -10.70
C TRP A 4 7.72 6.79 -12.01
N PRO A 5 6.96 5.69 -11.95
CA PRO A 5 6.37 5.08 -13.13
C PRO A 5 5.61 6.12 -13.97
N ALA A 6 5.76 6.05 -15.30
CA ALA A 6 5.15 7.01 -16.22
C ALA A 6 3.65 7.18 -16.01
N HIS A 7 2.95 6.10 -15.62
CA HIS A 7 1.50 6.12 -15.38
C HIS A 7 1.05 7.05 -14.24
N ILE A 8 1.94 7.36 -13.28
CA ILE A 8 1.62 8.33 -12.22
C ILE A 8 1.65 9.76 -12.81
N ASN A 9 2.60 10.03 -13.69
CA ASN A 9 2.74 11.34 -14.33
C ASN A 9 1.68 11.58 -15.41
N GLU A 10 1.30 10.54 -16.15
CA GLU A 10 0.28 10.57 -17.21
C GLU A 10 -1.15 10.77 -16.71
N ARG A 11 -1.41 10.57 -15.41
CA ARG A 11 -2.72 10.82 -14.79
C ARG A 11 -3.00 12.31 -14.67
N GLU A 12 -4.28 12.68 -14.73
CA GLU A 12 -4.72 14.06 -14.49
C GLU A 12 -4.22 14.59 -13.14
N GLU A 13 -3.96 15.89 -13.09
CA GLU A 13 -3.55 16.56 -11.86
C GLU A 13 -4.70 16.60 -10.88
N SER A 14 -4.68 15.69 -9.90
CA SER A 14 -5.61 15.66 -8.78
C SER A 14 -4.93 16.04 -7.47
N GLU A 15 -5.70 16.49 -6.49
CA GLU A 15 -5.21 16.73 -5.13
C GLU A 15 -4.51 15.48 -4.56
N PHE A 16 -5.08 14.31 -4.84
CA PHE A 16 -4.49 13.02 -4.50
C PHE A 16 -3.09 12.84 -5.10
N LYS A 17 -2.91 13.12 -6.41
CA LYS A 17 -1.62 13.02 -7.11
C LYS A 17 -0.58 13.96 -6.48
N GLN A 18 -0.96 15.21 -6.18
CA GLN A 18 -0.06 16.18 -5.57
C GLN A 18 0.38 15.76 -4.16
N ARG A 19 -0.56 15.32 -3.32
CA ARG A 19 -0.27 14.83 -1.97
C ARG A 19 0.60 13.57 -1.99
N LEU A 20 0.32 12.66 -2.93
CA LEU A 20 1.11 11.47 -3.17
C LEU A 20 2.55 11.85 -3.57
N ILE A 21 2.75 12.69 -4.58
CA ILE A 21 4.08 13.17 -5.00
C ILE A 21 4.82 13.82 -3.82
N GLY A 22 4.14 14.63 -3.01
CA GLY A 22 4.73 15.23 -1.80
C GLY A 22 5.21 14.20 -0.79
N ALA A 23 4.41 13.17 -0.49
CA ALA A 23 4.81 12.08 0.40
C ALA A 23 6.01 11.29 -0.14
N LEU A 24 6.01 11.08 -1.46
CA LEU A 24 6.99 10.32 -2.19
C LEU A 24 8.32 11.07 -2.41
N SER A 25 8.29 12.39 -2.50
CA SER A 25 9.47 13.26 -2.67
C SER A 25 10.35 13.37 -1.40
N LYS A 26 9.88 12.85 -0.26
CA LYS A 26 10.66 12.85 0.98
C LYS A 26 11.98 12.09 0.81
N PRO A 27 13.08 12.54 1.46
CA PRO A 27 14.37 11.83 1.39
C PRO A 27 14.27 10.41 1.97
N PHE A 28 15.22 9.55 1.60
CA PHE A 28 15.25 8.19 2.11
C PHE A 28 15.55 8.16 3.61
N CYS A 29 14.77 7.41 4.38
CA CYS A 29 15.00 7.17 5.81
C CYS A 29 14.98 5.67 6.09
N HIS A 30 16.10 5.13 6.57
CA HIS A 30 16.24 3.69 6.82
C HIS A 30 15.29 3.21 7.93
N GLN A 31 15.13 4.00 9.00
CA GLN A 31 14.22 3.66 10.10
C GLN A 31 12.75 3.61 9.64
N GLU A 32 12.38 4.51 8.73
CA GLU A 32 11.05 4.51 8.12
C GLU A 32 10.86 3.27 7.25
N TYR A 33 11.86 2.92 6.44
CA TYR A 33 11.83 1.71 5.62
C TYR A 33 11.61 0.46 6.47
N ASP A 34 12.41 0.26 7.53
CA ASP A 34 12.31 -0.92 8.38
C ASP A 34 10.92 -1.03 9.02
N LYS A 35 10.39 0.09 9.53
CA LYS A 35 9.04 0.16 10.09
C LYS A 35 7.97 -0.21 9.07
N LEU A 36 7.97 0.42 7.89
CA LEU A 36 6.97 0.18 6.85
C LEU A 36 7.07 -1.23 6.27
N TYR A 37 8.29 -1.73 6.07
CA TYR A 37 8.54 -3.07 5.55
C TYR A 37 8.06 -4.14 6.55
N ARG A 38 8.35 -3.96 7.83
CA ARG A 38 7.86 -4.82 8.90
C ARG A 38 6.34 -4.82 8.93
N MET A 39 5.68 -3.66 8.83
CA MET A 39 4.23 -3.58 8.77
C MET A 39 3.64 -4.25 7.51
N ALA A 40 4.28 -4.08 6.36
CA ALA A 40 3.87 -4.67 5.09
C ALA A 40 3.99 -6.20 5.08
N THR A 41 5.01 -6.73 5.75
CA THR A 41 5.30 -8.18 5.85
C THR A 41 4.55 -8.84 7.00
N ASN A 42 4.10 -8.07 8.00
CA ASN A 42 3.46 -8.62 9.18
C ASN A 42 2.14 -9.30 8.79
N ARG A 43 2.10 -10.62 8.97
CA ARG A 43 0.89 -11.43 8.87
C ARG A 43 0.13 -11.29 10.17
N ASN A 44 -0.75 -10.29 10.27
CA ASN A 44 -1.45 -10.03 11.51
C ASN A 44 -2.35 -11.24 11.83
N ARG A 45 -2.18 -11.83 13.02
CA ARG A 45 -3.04 -12.93 13.46
C ARG A 45 -4.39 -12.31 13.80
N LEU A 46 -5.43 -12.62 13.03
CA LEU A 46 -6.75 -12.04 13.24
C LEU A 46 -7.28 -12.48 14.61
N MET A 47 -7.27 -11.56 15.56
CA MET A 47 -8.12 -11.64 16.73
C MET A 47 -9.46 -11.03 16.32
N LYS A 48 -10.42 -11.87 15.95
CA LYS A 48 -11.76 -11.38 15.59
C LYS A 48 -12.55 -11.11 16.85
N GLU A 49 -13.11 -9.92 16.93
CA GLU A 49 -14.07 -9.56 17.96
C GLU A 49 -15.47 -10.05 17.55
N ARG A 50 -16.15 -10.78 18.43
CA ARG A 50 -17.57 -11.09 18.33
C ARG A 50 -18.32 -10.45 19.49
N GLN A 51 -19.16 -9.48 19.17
CA GLN A 51 -20.16 -8.96 20.11
C GLN A 51 -21.28 -10.00 20.28
N MET A 52 -21.36 -10.62 21.45
CA MET A 52 -22.54 -11.35 21.92
C MET A 52 -23.34 -10.46 22.88
N ARG A 53 -24.62 -10.80 23.13
CA ARG A 53 -25.56 -10.04 24.00
C ARG A 53 -24.89 -9.68 25.34
N GLY A 54 -24.30 -8.49 25.42
CA GLY A 54 -23.59 -7.96 26.59
C GLY A 54 -22.18 -8.51 26.86
N ARG A 55 -21.56 -9.29 25.96
CA ARG A 55 -20.17 -9.78 26.13
C ARG A 55 -19.40 -9.77 24.82
N VAL A 56 -18.21 -9.19 24.88
CA VAL A 56 -17.22 -9.24 23.81
C VAL A 56 -16.41 -10.53 23.96
N LYS A 57 -16.36 -11.35 22.91
CA LYS A 57 -15.43 -12.50 22.84
C LYS A 57 -14.46 -12.31 21.69
N TYR A 58 -13.19 -12.49 21.99
CA TYR A 58 -12.12 -12.56 21.01
C TYR A 58 -11.90 -14.03 20.63
N TYR A 59 -11.85 -14.32 19.33
CA TYR A 59 -11.54 -15.67 18.84
C TYR A 59 -10.50 -15.59 17.72
N TYR A 60 -9.62 -16.58 17.70
CA TYR A 60 -8.67 -16.81 16.62
C TYR A 60 -9.33 -17.80 15.64
N PRO A 61 -9.56 -17.44 14.37
CA PRO A 61 -9.94 -18.42 13.37
C PRO A 61 -8.87 -19.51 13.27
N ASP A 62 -9.24 -20.76 12.97
CA ASP A 62 -8.28 -21.87 12.83
C ASP A 62 -7.30 -21.61 11.67
N ASP A 63 -7.79 -21.00 10.58
CA ASP A 63 -7.01 -20.42 9.45
C ASP A 63 -6.58 -18.95 9.69
N GLY A 64 -6.55 -18.49 10.94
CA GLY A 64 -6.57 -17.07 11.36
C GLY A 64 -5.33 -16.22 11.10
N ILE A 65 -4.48 -16.59 10.14
CA ILE A 65 -3.37 -15.76 9.68
C ILE A 65 -3.91 -14.87 8.56
N GLU A 66 -4.09 -13.57 8.84
CA GLU A 66 -4.39 -12.63 7.76
C GLU A 66 -3.21 -12.58 6.79
N LYS A 67 -3.52 -12.54 5.50
CA LYS A 67 -2.53 -12.29 4.46
C LYS A 67 -1.83 -10.97 4.79
N SER A 68 -0.50 -10.97 4.79
CA SER A 68 0.23 -9.70 4.88
C SER A 68 -0.14 -8.80 3.69
N TYR A 69 0.24 -7.52 3.74
CA TYR A 69 0.02 -6.64 2.59
C TYR A 69 0.73 -7.17 1.34
N PHE A 70 1.89 -7.81 1.50
CA PHE A 70 2.60 -8.47 0.41
C PHE A 70 1.91 -9.76 -0.08
N ASP A 71 1.29 -10.54 0.81
CA ASP A 71 0.48 -11.70 0.42
C ASP A 71 -0.82 -11.27 -0.31
N SER A 72 -1.34 -10.08 0.01
CA SER A 72 -2.54 -9.51 -0.63
C SER A 72 -2.25 -8.83 -1.98
N TYR A 73 -1.04 -8.26 -2.13
CA TYR A 73 -0.58 -7.56 -3.33
C TYR A 73 0.77 -8.12 -3.80
N PRO A 74 0.78 -9.31 -4.43
CA PRO A 74 2.02 -9.95 -4.87
C PRO A 74 2.76 -9.12 -5.94
N ASP A 75 2.04 -8.32 -6.72
CA ASP A 75 2.63 -7.40 -7.70
C ASP A 75 3.50 -6.33 -7.04
N LEU A 76 3.07 -5.82 -5.88
CA LEU A 76 3.83 -4.87 -5.07
C LEU A 76 5.05 -5.55 -4.45
N ALA A 77 4.87 -6.74 -3.87
CA ALA A 77 5.94 -7.50 -3.24
C ALA A 77 7.09 -7.73 -4.23
N LYS A 78 6.77 -8.19 -5.43
CA LYS A 78 7.73 -8.40 -6.51
C LYS A 78 8.49 -7.12 -6.88
N GLN A 79 7.80 -5.99 -7.05
CA GLN A 79 8.46 -4.72 -7.34
C GLN A 79 9.37 -4.25 -6.19
N VAL A 80 8.98 -4.48 -4.94
CA VAL A 80 9.84 -4.16 -3.79
C VAL A 80 11.10 -5.04 -3.82
N GLU A 81 10.99 -6.33 -4.13
CA GLU A 81 12.16 -7.21 -4.20
C GLU A 81 13.10 -6.85 -5.37
N GLU A 82 12.56 -6.53 -6.55
CA GLU A 82 13.34 -6.25 -7.75
C GLU A 82 13.97 -4.84 -7.80
N THR A 83 13.51 -3.90 -6.97
CA THR A 83 13.96 -2.49 -7.03
C THR A 83 15.04 -2.14 -6.01
N SER A 84 15.72 -1.00 -6.21
CA SER A 84 16.73 -0.48 -5.28
C SER A 84 16.12 0.10 -4.00
N TYR A 85 16.86 0.09 -2.89
CA TYR A 85 16.41 0.63 -1.58
C TYR A 85 15.60 1.94 -1.60
N PRO A 86 16.03 3.02 -2.30
CA PRO A 86 15.25 4.25 -2.36
C PRO A 86 13.90 4.07 -3.07
N LYS A 87 13.85 3.22 -4.10
CA LYS A 87 12.62 2.87 -4.82
C LYS A 87 11.71 1.97 -3.98
N ARG A 88 12.28 1.06 -3.17
CA ARG A 88 11.52 0.22 -2.22
C ARG A 88 10.76 1.06 -1.20
N LEU A 89 11.43 2.01 -0.56
CA LEU A 89 10.79 2.90 0.41
C LEU A 89 9.69 3.75 -0.24
N ALA A 90 9.95 4.23 -1.45
CA ALA A 90 8.99 4.91 -2.30
C ALA A 90 7.71 4.08 -2.54
N LEU A 91 7.85 2.80 -2.89
CA LEU A 91 6.72 1.86 -3.06
C LEU A 91 5.95 1.66 -1.75
N LEU A 92 6.65 1.47 -0.64
CA LEU A 92 6.04 1.32 0.68
C LEU A 92 5.27 2.59 1.09
N ARG A 93 5.85 3.77 0.90
CA ARG A 93 5.15 5.06 1.13
C ARG A 93 3.89 5.16 0.28
N GLY A 94 3.96 4.76 -1.00
CA GLY A 94 2.80 4.70 -1.88
C GLY A 94 1.71 3.75 -1.37
N LEU A 95 2.09 2.57 -0.86
CA LEU A 95 1.16 1.62 -0.23
C LEU A 95 0.43 2.24 0.96
N PHE A 96 1.18 2.74 1.95
CA PHE A 96 0.56 3.28 3.17
C PHE A 96 -0.25 4.55 2.89
N PHE A 97 0.24 5.43 2.02
CA PHE A 97 -0.51 6.61 1.58
C PHE A 97 -1.84 6.21 0.93
N TRP A 98 -1.84 5.20 0.06
CA TRP A 98 -3.07 4.70 -0.56
C TRP A 98 -4.02 4.09 0.48
N LEU A 99 -3.51 3.31 1.45
CA LEU A 99 -4.33 2.74 2.52
C LEU A 99 -4.99 3.81 3.39
N GLU A 100 -4.26 4.88 3.73
CA GLU A 100 -4.79 6.00 4.52
C GLU A 100 -5.84 6.83 3.78
N ASN A 101 -5.80 6.84 2.45
CA ASN A 101 -6.71 7.62 1.61
C ASN A 101 -7.68 6.72 0.82
N VAL A 102 -7.84 5.45 1.25
CA VAL A 102 -8.78 4.52 0.63
C VAL A 102 -10.21 4.99 0.96
N GLY A 103 -10.91 5.51 -0.04
CA GLY A 103 -12.21 6.19 0.08
C GLY A 103 -12.23 7.58 -0.56
N GLN A 104 -11.10 8.14 -0.97
CA GLN A 104 -11.07 9.42 -1.69
C GLN A 104 -11.40 9.24 -3.18
N ASP A 105 -12.05 10.25 -3.73
CA ASP A 105 -12.34 10.34 -5.17
C ASP A 105 -11.01 10.40 -5.96
N HIS A 106 -10.96 9.79 -7.15
CA HIS A 106 -9.74 9.67 -7.98
C HIS A 106 -8.56 8.88 -7.37
N GLN A 107 -8.79 8.07 -6.34
CA GLN A 107 -7.75 7.19 -5.79
C GLN A 107 -7.24 6.18 -6.83
N PHE A 108 -5.95 5.88 -6.76
CA PHE A 108 -5.34 4.81 -7.56
C PHE A 108 -4.20 4.17 -6.80
N ARG A 109 -3.88 2.91 -7.16
CA ARG A 109 -2.73 2.21 -6.58
C ARG A 109 -1.43 2.70 -7.23
N PRO A 110 -0.53 3.39 -6.50
CA PRO A 110 0.67 3.98 -7.12
C PRO A 110 1.62 2.95 -7.75
N TRP A 111 1.65 1.72 -7.26
CA TRP A 111 2.50 0.64 -7.79
C TRP A 111 1.90 -0.13 -8.98
N ARG A 112 0.63 0.14 -9.34
CA ARG A 112 -0.08 -0.60 -10.39
C ARG A 112 -0.62 0.35 -11.46
N ASP A 113 -0.29 0.07 -12.71
CA ASP A 113 -0.92 0.75 -13.84
C ASP A 113 -2.32 0.17 -14.08
N GLU A 114 -3.32 0.79 -13.45
CA GLU A 114 -4.73 0.41 -13.65
C GLU A 114 -5.38 1.14 -14.83
N HIS A 115 -4.70 2.15 -15.40
CA HIS A 115 -5.31 3.01 -16.42
C HIS A 115 -5.40 2.35 -17.80
N ARG A 116 -4.74 1.21 -18.01
CA ARG A 116 -4.76 0.52 -19.30
C ARG A 116 -6.04 -0.27 -19.61
N ARG A 117 -7.02 -0.34 -18.71
CA ARG A 117 -8.21 -1.21 -18.90
C ARG A 117 -9.43 -0.58 -19.55
N TYR A 118 -9.48 0.74 -19.77
CA TYR A 118 -10.69 1.39 -20.29
C TYR A 118 -10.52 2.20 -21.59
N LYS A 119 -9.35 2.14 -22.25
CA LYS A 119 -9.26 2.53 -23.67
C LYS A 119 -9.56 1.31 -24.54
N VAL A 120 -10.81 0.85 -24.52
CA VAL A 120 -11.33 0.04 -25.63
C VAL A 120 -11.74 1.05 -26.69
N ILE A 121 -11.06 0.96 -27.84
CA ILE A 121 -11.26 1.77 -29.05
C ILE A 121 -12.63 1.42 -29.65
#